data_AF-A0A183I9Y7-F1
#
_entry.id   AF-A0A183I9Y7-F1
#
_cell.length_a   1.000
_cell.length_b   1.000
_cell.length_c   1.000
_cell.angle_alpha   90.00
_cell.angle_beta   90.00
_cell.angle_gamma   90.00
#
_symmetry.space_group_name_H-M   'P 1'
#
loop_
_entity.id
_entity.type
_entity.pdbx_description
1 polymer ?
#
loop_
_entity_poly.entity_id
_entity_poly.type
_entity_poly.pdbx_seq_one_letter_code
_entity_poly.pdbx_strand_id
1 'polypeptide(L)'
;MVFSFKTDQASALLLYAHDQFYNFIQVHLLNGNKLVLTLNSGTDIKQCTIVGRRSGFNNMHWVQVLIEQNSDSTVLKAEDLLCYIVGARTLVADYVNIFNDPDNLQSVFPPRLPVKPTDIKSYRILYVGGLPTAKTSSQNVRKKRQSLYNTVLPDFAGCLRGLAINHRRILLEANGEQNGYVSEGCDFGGEELSCLNGGYQTVNWQRKMLLQCECKHTSFTGVNCSDGKIPSHGDEVMYCDLRCVCKVSS
;
A
#
# COMPACT_ATOMS: atom_id res chain seq x y z
N MET A 1 9.79 2.23 12.07
CA MET A 1 8.44 2.81 11.87
C MET A 1 7.44 1.68 11.97
N VAL A 2 6.31 1.87 12.65
CA VAL A 2 5.25 0.86 12.76
C VAL A 2 3.90 1.50 12.48
N PHE A 3 3.00 0.77 11.84
CA PHE A 3 1.58 1.12 11.70
C PHE A 3 0.76 -0.17 11.46
N SER A 4 -0.55 -0.07 11.44
CA SER A 4 -1.42 -1.17 11.04
C SER A 4 -2.49 -0.68 10.10
N PHE A 5 -2.89 -1.51 9.15
CA PHE A 5 -3.94 -1.21 8.19
C PHE A 5 -4.98 -2.33 8.10
N LYS A 6 -6.17 -1.99 7.62
CA LYS A 6 -7.26 -2.92 7.28
C LYS A 6 -7.96 -2.40 6.03
N THR A 7 -8.09 -3.23 4.99
CA THR A 7 -8.71 -2.86 3.71
C THR A 7 -9.17 -4.10 2.94
N ASP A 8 -10.04 -3.91 1.95
CA ASP A 8 -10.37 -4.86 0.89
C ASP A 8 -9.79 -4.45 -0.49
N GLN A 9 -9.15 -3.29 -0.59
CA GLN A 9 -8.52 -2.82 -1.84
C GLN A 9 -7.37 -3.73 -2.25
N ALA A 10 -7.30 -4.05 -3.55
CA ALA A 10 -6.19 -4.83 -4.10
C ALA A 10 -4.88 -4.02 -4.20
N SER A 11 -4.95 -2.74 -4.53
CA SER A 11 -3.74 -1.91 -4.65
C SER A 11 -4.00 -0.56 -4.01
N ALA A 12 -3.01 -0.02 -3.30
CA ALA A 12 -3.10 1.29 -2.64
C ALA A 12 -1.72 1.78 -2.16
N LEU A 13 -1.52 3.10 -2.18
CA LEU A 13 -0.40 3.72 -1.47
C LEU A 13 -0.74 3.85 0.03
N LEU A 14 -0.01 3.14 0.89
CA LEU A 14 -0.24 3.17 2.33
C LEU A 14 0.49 4.34 3.01
N LEU A 15 1.76 4.51 2.66
CA LEU A 15 2.63 5.50 3.29
C LEU A 15 3.69 5.96 2.30
N TYR A 16 3.95 7.27 2.30
CA TYR A 16 5.05 7.86 1.55
C TYR A 16 5.69 8.97 2.38
N ALA A 17 7.01 8.92 2.54
CA ALA A 17 7.76 9.95 3.24
C ALA A 17 8.97 10.36 2.44
N HIS A 18 9.31 11.65 2.44
CA HIS A 18 10.57 12.12 1.88
C HIS A 18 11.11 13.35 2.60
N ASP A 19 12.40 13.60 2.44
CA ASP A 19 13.08 14.79 2.94
C ASP A 19 13.33 15.84 1.83
N GLN A 20 14.07 16.88 2.18
CA GLN A 20 14.42 17.97 1.27
C GLN A 20 15.37 17.59 0.12
N PHE A 21 16.06 16.46 0.23
CA PHE A 21 16.97 15.92 -0.80
C PHE A 21 16.34 14.77 -1.59
N TYR A 22 15.04 14.53 -1.37
CA TYR A 22 14.26 13.46 -1.98
C TYR A 22 14.70 12.06 -1.57
N ASN A 23 15.38 11.92 -0.42
CA ASN A 23 15.48 10.62 0.21
C ASN A 23 14.08 10.20 0.66
N PHE A 24 13.59 9.06 0.17
CA PHE A 24 12.21 8.65 0.37
C PHE A 24 12.06 7.22 0.90
N ILE A 25 10.91 6.96 1.50
CA ILE A 25 10.41 5.64 1.85
C ILE A 25 8.97 5.56 1.38
N GLN A 26 8.63 4.47 0.70
CA GLN A 26 7.30 4.18 0.18
C GLN A 26 6.86 2.80 0.64
N VAL A 27 5.63 2.69 1.14
CA VAL A 27 4.98 1.41 1.42
C VAL A 27 3.67 1.38 0.67
N HIS A 28 3.45 0.33 -0.10
CA HIS A 28 2.22 0.17 -0.86
C HIS A 28 1.79 -1.29 -0.96
N LEU A 29 0.50 -1.47 -1.19
CA LEU A 29 -0.15 -2.75 -1.44
C LEU A 29 -0.30 -2.92 -2.95
N LEU A 30 -0.03 -4.13 -3.45
CA LEU A 30 -0.25 -4.52 -4.84
C LEU A 30 -1.01 -5.85 -4.92
N ASN A 31 -1.98 -5.93 -5.83
CA ASN A 31 -2.72 -7.14 -6.19
C ASN A 31 -3.35 -7.90 -4.98
N GLY A 32 -3.59 -7.22 -3.89
CA GLY A 32 -4.19 -7.71 -2.64
C GLY A 32 -3.23 -8.52 -1.78
N ASN A 33 -2.19 -9.11 -2.37
CA ASN A 33 -1.31 -10.06 -1.69
C ASN A 33 0.16 -9.63 -1.60
N LYS A 34 0.57 -8.48 -2.14
CA LYS A 34 1.96 -8.02 -2.07
C LYS A 34 2.05 -6.75 -1.26
N LEU A 35 2.84 -6.77 -0.19
CA LEU A 35 3.22 -5.57 0.56
C LEU A 35 4.65 -5.20 0.16
N VAL A 36 4.83 -3.98 -0.33
CA VAL A 36 6.05 -3.57 -1.00
C VAL A 36 6.67 -2.38 -0.29
N LEU A 37 7.94 -2.50 0.09
CA LEU A 37 8.78 -1.42 0.60
C LEU A 37 9.73 -0.96 -0.50
N THR A 38 9.65 0.30 -0.88
CA THR A 38 10.59 0.96 -1.81
C THR A 38 11.30 2.12 -1.11
N LEU A 39 12.60 2.25 -1.32
CA LEU A 39 13.40 3.37 -0.84
C LEU A 39 14.55 3.67 -1.79
N ASN A 40 15.12 4.87 -1.70
CA ASN A 40 16.39 5.17 -2.35
C ASN A 40 17.58 4.85 -1.44
N SER A 41 18.68 4.42 -2.07
CA SER A 41 20.02 4.38 -1.48
C SER A 41 20.99 5.03 -2.46
N GLY A 42 21.41 6.25 -2.16
CA GLY A 42 21.99 7.13 -3.17
C GLY A 42 20.94 7.50 -4.21
N THR A 43 21.31 7.33 -5.49
CA THR A 43 20.41 7.49 -6.64
C THR A 43 19.71 6.20 -7.05
N ASP A 44 20.08 5.05 -6.48
CA ASP A 44 19.49 3.76 -6.84
C ASP A 44 18.22 3.50 -6.04
N ILE A 45 17.19 3.01 -6.73
CA ILE A 45 15.97 2.54 -6.09
C ILE A 45 16.13 1.09 -5.68
N LYS A 46 15.82 0.82 -4.41
CA LYS A 46 15.80 -0.53 -3.85
C LYS A 46 14.40 -0.86 -3.37
N GLN A 47 14.01 -2.11 -3.58
CA GLN A 47 12.71 -2.62 -3.18
C GLN A 47 12.82 -4.00 -2.55
N CYS A 48 11.96 -4.28 -1.58
CA CYS A 48 11.65 -5.65 -1.20
C CYS A 48 10.14 -5.84 -1.10
N THR A 49 9.67 -7.05 -1.37
CA THR A 49 8.26 -7.40 -1.38
C THR A 49 8.00 -8.57 -0.45
N ILE A 50 7.02 -8.43 0.43
CA ILE A 50 6.40 -9.55 1.13
C ILE A 50 5.22 -10.03 0.29
N VAL A 51 5.16 -11.34 0.03
CA VAL A 51 4.00 -11.99 -0.58
C VAL A 51 3.20 -12.67 0.53
N GLY A 52 1.99 -12.19 0.75
CA GLY A 52 1.04 -12.73 1.72
C GLY A 52 0.62 -14.16 1.38
N ARG A 53 0.06 -14.85 2.38
CA ARG A 53 -0.48 -16.20 2.22
C ARG A 53 -1.76 -16.19 1.36
N ARG A 54 -2.48 -17.31 1.28
CA ARG A 54 -3.65 -17.48 0.39
C ARG A 54 -4.71 -16.37 0.48
N SER A 55 -4.94 -15.80 1.67
CA SER A 55 -5.93 -14.74 1.89
C SER A 55 -5.42 -13.33 1.54
N GLY A 56 -4.13 -13.15 1.26
CA GLY A 56 -3.55 -11.82 1.02
C GLY A 56 -3.60 -10.90 2.24
N PHE A 57 -3.33 -9.61 2.00
CA PHE A 57 -3.36 -8.54 3.01
C PHE A 57 -4.62 -7.67 2.92
N ASN A 58 -5.47 -7.88 1.91
CA ASN A 58 -6.71 -7.15 1.69
C ASN A 58 -7.96 -7.96 2.11
N ASN A 59 -7.83 -8.76 3.15
CA ASN A 59 -8.89 -9.66 3.64
C ASN A 59 -9.71 -9.04 4.79
N MET A 60 -9.70 -7.72 4.92
CA MET A 60 -10.37 -7.01 6.01
C MET A 60 -9.95 -7.44 7.43
N HIS A 61 -8.77 -8.03 7.61
CA HIS A 61 -8.11 -8.16 8.91
C HIS A 61 -7.06 -7.08 9.13
N TRP A 62 -6.70 -6.86 10.40
CA TRP A 62 -5.64 -5.93 10.76
C TRP A 62 -4.28 -6.52 10.42
N VAL A 63 -3.56 -5.88 9.51
CA VAL A 63 -2.16 -6.20 9.18
C VAL A 63 -1.26 -5.19 9.87
N GLN A 64 -0.38 -5.64 10.76
CA GLN A 64 0.65 -4.79 11.35
C GLN A 64 1.89 -4.77 10.46
N VAL A 65 2.37 -3.58 10.15
CA VAL A 65 3.56 -3.35 9.33
C VAL A 65 4.63 -2.71 10.20
N LEU A 66 5.82 -3.29 10.18
CA LEU A 66 7.01 -2.78 10.87
C LEU A 66 8.14 -2.63 9.86
N ILE A 67 8.78 -1.46 9.87
CA ILE A 67 9.97 -1.15 9.08
C ILE A 67 11.11 -0.84 10.05
N GLU A 68 12.17 -1.62 9.95
CA GLU A 68 13.38 -1.48 10.75
C GLU A 68 14.56 -1.15 9.84
N GLN A 69 15.33 -0.13 10.21
CA GLN A 69 16.57 0.23 9.53
C GLN A 69 17.72 -0.12 10.45
N ASN A 70 18.53 -1.07 10.01
CA ASN A 70 19.77 -1.49 10.65
C ASN A 70 20.96 -0.85 9.93
N SER A 71 22.17 -1.09 10.45
CA SER A 71 23.41 -0.59 9.84
C SER A 71 23.66 -1.13 8.43
N ASP A 72 23.17 -2.32 8.12
CA ASP A 72 23.49 -3.07 6.90
C ASP A 72 22.25 -3.56 6.13
N SER A 73 21.05 -3.20 6.60
CA SER A 73 19.80 -3.72 6.05
C SER A 73 18.62 -2.83 6.40
N THR A 74 17.61 -2.82 5.52
CA THR A 74 16.26 -2.35 5.87
C THR A 74 15.31 -3.53 5.78
N VAL A 75 14.53 -3.75 6.84
CA VAL A 75 13.62 -4.89 6.95
C VAL A 75 12.19 -4.38 6.92
N LEU A 76 11.37 -4.95 6.04
CA LEU A 76 9.92 -4.87 6.13
C LEU A 76 9.42 -6.14 6.81
N LYS A 77 8.55 -5.99 7.80
CA LYS A 77 7.88 -7.09 8.50
C LYS A 77 6.38 -6.86 8.44
N ALA A 78 5.63 -7.91 8.13
CA ALA A 78 4.18 -7.93 8.21
C ALA A 78 3.73 -9.33 8.61
N GLU A 79 2.91 -9.41 9.66
CA GLU A 79 2.53 -10.70 10.26
C GLU A 79 3.81 -11.49 10.67
N ASP A 80 3.90 -12.76 10.28
CA ASP A 80 5.02 -13.66 10.44
C ASP A 80 5.92 -13.73 9.17
N LEU A 81 5.76 -12.76 8.27
CA LEU A 81 6.53 -12.63 7.04
C LEU A 81 7.46 -11.41 7.08
N LEU A 82 8.56 -11.49 6.34
CA LEU A 82 9.56 -10.43 6.29
C LEU A 82 10.32 -10.41 4.97
N CYS A 83 10.79 -9.23 4.57
CA CYS A 83 11.71 -9.06 3.44
C CYS A 83 12.83 -8.08 3.78
N TYR A 84 13.95 -8.23 3.08
CA TYR A 84 15.16 -7.45 3.29
C TYR A 84 15.52 -6.64 2.06
N ILE A 85 15.94 -5.40 2.28
CA ILE A 85 16.78 -4.64 1.37
C ILE A 85 18.19 -4.70 1.96
N VAL A 86 19.10 -5.42 1.30
CA VAL A 86 20.46 -5.67 1.78
C VAL A 86 21.38 -4.48 1.46
N GLY A 87 22.29 -4.22 2.39
CA GLY A 87 23.29 -3.16 2.34
C GLY A 87 22.90 -1.94 3.16
N ALA A 88 23.92 -1.24 3.65
CA ALA A 88 23.75 0.06 4.29
C ALA A 88 23.00 1.02 3.35
N ARG A 89 22.02 1.75 3.90
CA ARG A 89 21.30 2.77 3.13
C ARG A 89 22.10 4.06 3.11
N THR A 90 22.52 4.49 1.93
CA THR A 90 23.17 5.79 1.75
C THR A 90 22.12 6.87 1.51
N LEU A 91 22.06 7.89 2.37
CA LEU A 91 21.23 9.08 2.13
C LEU A 91 22.01 10.09 1.30
N VAL A 92 21.36 10.72 0.33
CA VAL A 92 21.96 11.78 -0.47
C VAL A 92 21.90 13.08 0.32
N ALA A 93 22.99 13.86 0.28
CA ALA A 93 23.11 15.17 0.94
C ALA A 93 22.85 16.36 0.00
N ASP A 94 22.60 16.08 -1.28
CA ASP A 94 22.34 17.02 -2.35
C ASP A 94 21.08 16.64 -3.12
N TYR A 95 20.57 17.58 -3.91
CA TYR A 95 19.32 17.40 -4.66
C TYR A 95 19.45 16.29 -5.73
N VAL A 96 18.66 15.22 -5.59
CA VAL A 96 18.62 14.16 -6.60
C VAL A 96 17.76 14.59 -7.79
N ASN A 97 18.41 14.72 -8.95
CA ASN A 97 17.71 15.09 -10.19
C ASN A 97 17.03 13.90 -10.86
N ILE A 98 17.64 12.72 -10.78
CA ILE A 98 17.22 11.50 -11.46
C ILE A 98 17.51 10.32 -10.52
N PHE A 99 16.52 9.46 -10.36
CA PHE A 99 16.69 8.17 -9.73
C PHE A 99 16.84 7.08 -10.78
N ASN A 100 17.64 6.07 -10.49
CA ASN A 100 17.80 4.87 -11.29
C ASN A 100 16.75 3.85 -10.85
N ASP A 101 15.67 3.74 -11.63
CA ASP A 101 14.56 2.79 -11.44
C ASP A 101 14.39 1.94 -12.71
N PRO A 102 15.34 1.02 -13.00
CA PRO A 102 15.37 0.28 -14.25
C PRO A 102 14.16 -0.65 -14.41
N ASP A 103 13.59 -1.10 -13.29
CA ASP A 103 12.50 -2.07 -13.24
C ASP A 103 11.11 -1.41 -13.19
N ASN A 104 11.05 -0.07 -13.26
CA ASN A 104 9.82 0.72 -13.16
C ASN A 104 8.96 0.27 -11.96
N LEU A 105 9.55 0.32 -10.77
CA LEU A 105 9.07 -0.27 -9.52
C LEU A 105 7.85 0.44 -8.90
N GLN A 106 7.07 1.18 -9.71
CA GLN A 106 5.97 2.04 -9.30
C GLN A 106 6.39 3.03 -8.20
N SER A 107 7.64 3.50 -8.28
CA SER A 107 8.22 4.46 -7.36
C SER A 107 7.56 5.82 -7.52
N VAL A 108 7.15 6.42 -6.41
CA VAL A 108 6.73 7.82 -6.38
C VAL A 108 7.96 8.70 -6.24
N PHE A 109 8.18 9.55 -7.24
CA PHE A 109 9.22 10.57 -7.18
C PHE A 109 8.64 11.92 -6.73
N PRO A 110 9.31 12.63 -5.81
CA PRO A 110 8.89 13.97 -5.43
C PRO A 110 8.91 14.92 -6.64
N PRO A 111 7.89 15.77 -6.82
CA PRO A 111 7.89 16.75 -7.89
C PRO A 111 9.02 17.75 -7.66
N ARG A 112 9.64 18.20 -8.76
CA ARG A 112 10.79 19.10 -8.67
C ARG A 112 10.38 20.47 -8.13
N LEU A 113 11.06 20.95 -7.10
CA LEU A 113 10.87 22.31 -6.60
C LEU A 113 11.61 23.31 -7.51
N PRO A 114 11.01 24.45 -7.86
CA PRO A 114 11.67 25.51 -8.64
C PRO A 114 12.56 26.39 -7.74
N VAL A 115 13.36 25.78 -6.86
CA VAL A 115 14.18 26.49 -5.86
C VAL A 115 15.63 26.09 -6.03
N LYS A 116 16.55 27.07 -5.91
CA LYS A 116 17.98 26.81 -5.98
C LYS A 116 18.41 25.94 -4.79
N PRO A 117 19.33 24.96 -4.97
CA PRO A 117 19.75 24.06 -3.89
C PRO A 117 20.22 24.77 -2.61
N THR A 118 20.81 25.95 -2.73
CA THR A 118 21.33 26.76 -1.62
C THR A 118 20.26 27.32 -0.69
N ASP A 119 19.00 27.38 -1.12
CA ASP A 119 17.91 28.01 -0.37
C ASP A 119 16.94 26.98 0.24
N ILE A 120 17.29 25.69 0.17
CA ILE A 120 16.44 24.60 0.63
C ILE A 120 16.57 24.46 2.16
N LYS A 121 15.51 24.81 2.89
CA LYS A 121 15.40 24.52 4.32
C LYS A 121 15.23 23.02 4.55
N SER A 122 15.81 22.49 5.63
CA SER A 122 15.61 21.09 6.01
C SER A 122 14.14 20.84 6.38
N TYR A 123 13.55 19.79 5.81
CA TYR A 123 12.18 19.37 6.09
C TYR A 123 12.03 17.86 5.91
N ARG A 124 10.98 17.30 6.52
CA ARG A 124 10.53 15.94 6.30
C ARG A 124 9.02 15.96 6.16
N ILE A 125 8.50 15.34 5.10
CA ILE A 125 7.07 15.25 4.86
C ILE A 125 6.67 13.78 4.92
N LEU A 126 5.53 13.52 5.55
CA LEU A 126 4.88 12.22 5.62
C LEU A 126 3.48 12.35 5.04
N TYR A 127 3.18 11.49 4.09
CA TYR A 127 1.86 11.27 3.53
C TYR A 127 1.38 9.88 3.94
N VAL A 128 0.11 9.80 4.34
CA VAL A 128 -0.52 8.59 4.82
C VAL A 128 -1.79 8.39 4.02
N GLY A 129 -1.91 7.22 3.38
CA GLY A 129 -3.10 6.81 2.64
C GLY A 129 -3.32 7.47 1.27
N GLY A 130 -2.39 8.26 0.75
CA GLY A 130 -2.54 8.85 -0.58
C GLY A 130 -1.60 10.02 -0.82
N LEU A 131 -1.65 10.55 -2.04
CA LEU A 131 -0.87 11.73 -2.43
C LEU A 131 -1.75 12.76 -3.13
N PRO A 132 -1.44 14.06 -2.99
CA PRO A 132 -2.06 15.07 -3.83
C PRO A 132 -1.61 14.86 -5.28
N THR A 133 -2.57 14.52 -6.14
CA THR A 133 -2.39 14.37 -7.59
C THR A 133 -3.24 15.40 -8.31
N ALA A 134 -3.01 15.56 -9.62
CA ALA A 134 -3.86 16.42 -10.45
C ALA A 134 -5.34 15.97 -10.45
N LYS A 135 -5.62 14.68 -10.22
CA LYS A 135 -6.97 14.11 -10.15
C LYS A 135 -7.66 14.38 -8.81
N THR A 136 -6.89 14.30 -7.71
CA THR A 136 -7.42 14.43 -6.35
C THR A 136 -7.48 15.89 -5.89
N SER A 137 -6.66 16.75 -6.48
CA SER A 137 -6.64 18.20 -6.19
C SER A 137 -7.70 18.94 -7.01
N SER A 138 -8.91 19.08 -6.45
CA SER A 138 -9.96 19.94 -7.02
C SER A 138 -9.42 21.36 -7.26
N GLN A 139 -9.74 21.97 -8.41
CA GLN A 139 -9.23 23.31 -8.79
C GLN A 139 -9.58 24.39 -7.74
N ASN A 140 -10.67 24.22 -7.00
CA ASN A 140 -11.16 25.17 -6.00
C ASN A 140 -10.53 24.97 -4.60
N VAL A 141 -9.77 23.90 -4.38
CA VAL A 141 -9.09 23.56 -3.10
C VAL A 141 -7.57 23.41 -3.32
N ARG A 142 -7.02 23.97 -4.41
CA ARG A 142 -5.57 24.04 -4.54
C ARG A 142 -5.04 25.03 -3.52
N LYS A 143 -4.55 24.52 -2.39
CA LYS A 143 -3.69 25.30 -1.49
C LYS A 143 -2.56 25.85 -2.34
N LYS A 144 -2.49 27.18 -2.42
CA LYS A 144 -1.50 27.92 -3.20
C LYS A 144 -0.11 27.38 -2.79
N ARG A 145 0.54 26.56 -3.64
CA ARG A 145 1.84 25.84 -3.45
C ARG A 145 1.81 24.37 -3.00
N GLN A 146 0.70 23.63 -3.12
CA GLN A 146 0.73 22.18 -2.93
C GLN A 146 1.49 21.47 -4.07
N SER A 147 2.47 20.64 -3.72
CA SER A 147 3.17 19.74 -4.64
C SER A 147 2.21 18.67 -5.18
N LEU A 148 2.21 18.45 -6.49
CA LEU A 148 1.42 17.39 -7.12
C LEU A 148 2.32 16.22 -7.53
N TYR A 149 1.98 15.02 -7.09
CA TYR A 149 2.75 13.81 -7.37
C TYR A 149 2.14 13.09 -8.58
N ASN A 150 3.03 12.48 -9.37
CA ASN A 150 2.62 11.54 -10.42
C ASN A 150 2.76 10.13 -9.87
N THR A 151 1.65 9.40 -9.80
CA THR A 151 1.62 8.01 -9.35
C THR A 151 0.46 7.28 -10.01
N VAL A 152 0.67 5.99 -10.27
CA VAL A 152 -0.37 5.06 -10.72
C VAL A 152 -1.05 4.36 -9.55
N LEU A 153 -0.45 4.43 -8.36
CA LEU A 153 -1.01 3.85 -7.15
C LEU A 153 -2.24 4.65 -6.73
N PRO A 154 -3.39 4.00 -6.49
CA PRO A 154 -4.57 4.69 -6.01
C PRO A 154 -4.40 5.09 -4.54
N ASP A 155 -5.22 6.06 -4.12
CA ASP A 155 -5.35 6.39 -2.71
C ASP A 155 -5.93 5.21 -1.93
N PHE A 156 -5.51 5.10 -0.69
CA PHE A 156 -5.96 4.09 0.25
C PHE A 156 -7.36 4.40 0.76
N ALA A 157 -8.26 3.46 0.56
CA ALA A 157 -9.55 3.36 1.21
C ALA A 157 -9.48 2.20 2.21
N GLY A 158 -9.49 2.54 3.48
CA GLY A 158 -9.22 1.58 4.53
C GLY A 158 -9.14 2.24 5.90
N CYS A 159 -8.77 1.45 6.89
CA CYS A 159 -8.45 1.95 8.21
C CYS A 159 -6.96 1.90 8.48
N LEU A 160 -6.45 2.89 9.19
CA LEU A 160 -5.06 2.98 9.64
C LEU A 160 -5.03 3.28 11.13
N ARG A 161 -4.11 2.62 11.86
CA ARG A 161 -3.92 2.88 13.30
C ARG A 161 -2.47 2.65 13.72
N GLY A 162 -2.16 3.11 14.93
CA GLY A 162 -0.89 2.77 15.59
C GLY A 162 0.35 3.30 14.90
N LEU A 163 0.24 4.37 14.09
CA LEU A 163 1.39 4.97 13.44
C LEU A 163 2.37 5.50 14.50
N ALA A 164 3.59 4.96 14.49
CA ALA A 164 4.70 5.47 15.27
C ALA A 164 5.98 5.50 14.44
N ILE A 165 6.72 6.59 14.59
CA ILE A 165 8.05 6.76 13.99
C ILE A 165 9.03 6.78 15.14
N ASN A 166 9.94 5.79 15.13
CA ASN A 166 10.75 5.44 16.30
C ASN A 166 9.82 5.19 17.50
N HIS A 167 10.02 5.91 18.61
CA HIS A 167 9.22 5.80 19.82
C HIS A 167 8.10 6.85 19.92
N ARG A 168 7.92 7.68 18.89
CA ARG A 168 6.93 8.77 18.89
C ARG A 168 5.67 8.35 18.16
N ARG A 169 4.56 8.27 18.88
CA ARG A 169 3.22 8.07 18.30
C ARG A 169 2.80 9.31 17.52
N ILE A 170 2.24 9.09 16.34
CA ILE A 170 1.68 10.14 15.49
C ILE A 170 0.16 9.99 15.54
N LEU A 171 -0.53 11.01 16.06
CA LEU A 171 -1.99 11.03 16.10
C LEU A 171 -2.52 11.39 14.72
N LEU A 172 -3.00 10.38 13.98
CA LEU A 172 -3.48 10.55 12.61
C LEU A 172 -4.63 11.55 12.50
N GLU A 173 -5.59 11.52 13.43
CA GLU A 173 -6.76 12.42 13.43
C GLU A 173 -6.37 13.88 13.63
N ALA A 174 -5.45 14.15 14.56
CA ALA A 174 -4.99 15.50 14.87
C ALA A 174 -4.09 16.09 13.77
N ASN A 175 -3.46 15.25 12.95
CA ASN A 175 -2.51 15.65 11.91
C ASN A 175 -3.03 15.43 10.48
N GLY A 176 -4.22 14.83 10.34
CA GLY A 176 -4.86 14.53 9.07
C GLY A 176 -5.54 15.75 8.47
N GLU A 177 -5.63 15.78 7.14
CA GLU A 177 -6.39 16.83 6.46
C GLU A 177 -7.90 16.60 6.70
N GLN A 178 -8.54 17.60 7.31
CA GLN A 178 -9.98 17.58 7.60
C GLN A 178 -10.76 17.89 6.32
N ASN A 179 -10.89 16.90 5.43
CA ASN A 179 -11.50 17.04 4.11
C ASN A 179 -12.78 16.21 3.92
N GLY A 180 -13.31 15.61 5.00
CA GLY A 180 -14.52 14.78 4.98
C GLY A 180 -14.31 13.33 4.49
N TYR A 181 -13.14 12.99 3.98
CA TYR A 181 -12.78 11.62 3.59
C TYR A 181 -12.06 10.84 4.70
N VAL A 182 -11.56 11.55 5.72
CA VAL A 182 -10.94 10.98 6.91
C VAL A 182 -11.89 11.12 8.09
N SER A 183 -12.02 10.06 8.87
CA SER A 183 -12.87 10.03 10.05
C SER A 183 -12.25 9.16 11.14
N GLU A 184 -12.56 9.48 12.39
CA GLU A 184 -12.26 8.62 13.53
C GLU A 184 -13.02 7.28 13.45
N GLY A 185 -12.39 6.25 14.01
CA GLY A 185 -12.96 4.90 14.09
C GLY A 185 -12.75 4.06 12.84
N CYS A 186 -13.09 2.77 12.96
CA CYS A 186 -12.98 1.78 11.89
C CYS A 186 -14.12 0.74 11.98
N ASP A 187 -15.29 1.26 12.36
CA ASP A 187 -16.51 0.48 12.49
C ASP A 187 -17.40 0.76 11.29
N PHE A 188 -17.94 -0.31 10.73
CA PHE A 188 -18.82 -0.26 9.56
C PHE A 188 -20.23 -0.58 10.03
N GLY A 189 -21.20 0.25 9.61
CA GLY A 189 -22.61 -0.06 9.87
C GLY A 189 -23.07 -1.23 9.00
N GLY A 190 -23.95 -2.08 9.54
CA GLY A 190 -24.58 -3.18 8.83
C GLY A 190 -24.73 -4.43 9.70
N GLU A 191 -25.55 -5.39 9.26
CA GLU A 191 -25.52 -6.72 9.85
C GLU A 191 -24.18 -7.39 9.50
N GLU A 192 -23.47 -7.85 10.52
CA GLU A 192 -22.21 -8.56 10.36
C GLU A 192 -22.47 -9.95 9.76
N LEU A 193 -22.58 -10.01 8.43
CA LEU A 193 -22.61 -11.26 7.70
C LEU A 193 -21.31 -12.03 7.98
N SER A 194 -21.41 -13.10 8.76
CA SER A 194 -20.26 -13.92 9.13
C SER A 194 -19.78 -14.74 7.92
N CYS A 195 -18.73 -14.28 7.26
CA CYS A 195 -18.09 -15.01 6.17
C CYS A 195 -17.31 -16.22 6.73
N LEU A 196 -17.58 -17.40 6.18
CA LEU A 196 -16.98 -18.66 6.61
C LEU A 196 -15.78 -19.04 5.75
N ASN A 197 -15.05 -20.08 6.16
CA ASN A 197 -14.00 -20.74 5.37
C ASN A 197 -12.88 -19.82 4.85
N GLY A 198 -12.60 -18.74 5.58
CA GLY A 198 -11.56 -17.76 5.21
C GLY A 198 -12.01 -16.73 4.18
N GLY A 199 -13.31 -16.65 3.88
CA GLY A 199 -13.89 -15.52 3.15
C GLY A 199 -13.91 -14.26 4.04
N TYR A 200 -14.01 -13.10 3.41
CA TYR A 200 -14.04 -11.81 4.11
C TYR A 200 -15.10 -10.89 3.55
N GLN A 201 -15.62 -9.97 4.37
CA GLN A 201 -16.61 -9.00 3.92
C GLN A 201 -15.94 -7.90 3.10
N THR A 202 -16.59 -7.47 2.03
CA THR A 202 -16.20 -6.27 1.28
C THR A 202 -16.89 -5.03 1.83
N VAL A 203 -16.33 -3.85 1.58
CA VAL A 203 -16.79 -2.59 2.18
C VAL A 203 -17.06 -1.55 1.10
N ASN A 204 -18.22 -0.89 1.21
CA ASN A 204 -18.43 0.39 0.54
C ASN A 204 -17.79 1.50 1.39
N TRP A 205 -16.55 1.87 1.09
CA TRP A 205 -15.79 2.88 1.84
C TRP A 205 -16.42 4.27 1.85
N GLN A 206 -17.16 4.63 0.79
CA GLN A 206 -17.86 5.93 0.73
C GLN A 206 -19.05 5.98 1.68
N ARG A 207 -19.77 4.87 1.84
CA ARG A 207 -20.96 4.76 2.69
C ARG A 207 -20.66 4.14 4.06
N LYS A 208 -19.42 3.70 4.31
CA LYS A 208 -18.98 2.94 5.49
C LYS A 208 -19.90 1.76 5.83
N MET A 209 -20.24 0.99 4.81
CA MET A 209 -21.23 -0.08 4.90
C MET A 209 -20.61 -1.40 4.47
N LEU A 210 -20.81 -2.45 5.27
CA LEU A 210 -20.47 -3.81 4.89
C LEU A 210 -21.37 -4.25 3.72
N LEU A 211 -20.78 -4.95 2.76
CA LEU A 211 -21.48 -5.45 1.59
C LEU A 211 -21.64 -6.98 1.69
N GLN A 212 -20.97 -7.71 0.80
CA GLN A 212 -21.07 -9.16 0.66
C GLN A 212 -19.75 -9.84 1.03
N CYS A 213 -19.81 -11.15 1.27
CA CYS A 213 -18.60 -11.95 1.42
C CYS A 213 -17.90 -12.14 0.07
N GLU A 214 -16.58 -12.04 0.08
CA GLU A 214 -15.67 -12.41 -0.99
C GLU A 214 -15.10 -13.80 -0.70
N CYS A 215 -15.42 -14.76 -1.57
CA CYS A 215 -15.05 -16.16 -1.42
C CYS A 215 -13.96 -16.61 -2.41
N LYS A 216 -13.48 -15.74 -3.31
CA LYS A 216 -12.49 -16.09 -4.37
C LYS A 216 -11.17 -16.70 -3.86
N HIS A 217 -10.79 -16.42 -2.63
CA HIS A 217 -9.57 -16.97 -2.00
C HIS A 217 -9.86 -18.22 -1.15
N THR A 218 -11.08 -18.74 -1.23
CA THR A 218 -11.54 -19.95 -0.59
C THR A 218 -11.88 -20.98 -1.65
N SER A 219 -12.08 -22.23 -1.24
CA SER A 219 -12.65 -23.24 -2.13
C SER A 219 -14.18 -23.26 -2.09
N PHE A 220 -14.85 -22.29 -1.45
CA PHE A 220 -16.28 -22.29 -1.19
C PHE A 220 -17.01 -21.18 -1.96
N THR A 221 -18.33 -21.29 -2.07
CA THR A 221 -19.19 -20.28 -2.71
C THR A 221 -20.37 -19.90 -1.81
N GLY A 222 -21.33 -19.16 -2.35
CA GLY A 222 -22.52 -18.75 -1.59
C GLY A 222 -22.38 -17.39 -0.91
N VAL A 223 -23.47 -16.94 -0.29
CA VAL A 223 -23.60 -15.60 0.30
C VAL A 223 -22.60 -15.36 1.43
N ASN A 224 -22.30 -16.39 2.22
CA ASN A 224 -21.39 -16.36 3.36
C ASN A 224 -20.20 -17.33 3.21
N CYS A 225 -19.89 -17.77 1.99
CA CYS A 225 -18.83 -18.75 1.72
C CYS A 225 -19.05 -20.13 2.40
N SER A 226 -20.31 -20.54 2.64
CA SER A 226 -20.64 -21.87 3.18
C SER A 226 -20.88 -22.94 2.12
N ASP A 227 -21.24 -22.52 0.91
CA ASP A 227 -21.75 -23.44 -0.09
C ASP A 227 -20.60 -24.26 -0.68
N GLY A 228 -20.93 -25.52 -1.00
CA GLY A 228 -20.02 -26.63 -1.21
C GLY A 228 -18.68 -26.26 -1.87
N LYS A 229 -17.64 -26.99 -1.47
CA LYS A 229 -16.31 -26.84 -2.02
C LYS A 229 -16.42 -26.94 -3.54
N ILE A 230 -16.16 -25.85 -4.29
CA ILE A 230 -15.91 -25.96 -5.73
C ILE A 230 -14.83 -27.04 -5.81
N PRO A 231 -15.02 -28.12 -6.59
CA PRO A 231 -13.93 -29.03 -6.86
C PRO A 231 -12.81 -28.14 -7.39
N SER A 232 -11.80 -27.90 -6.57
CA SER A 232 -10.49 -27.60 -7.09
C SER A 232 -10.24 -28.80 -7.98
N HIS A 233 -10.42 -28.65 -9.29
CA HIS A 233 -9.85 -29.56 -10.27
C HIS A 233 -8.36 -29.49 -9.98
N GLY A 234 -7.93 -30.35 -9.05
CA GLY A 234 -6.55 -30.57 -8.74
C GLY A 234 -5.90 -30.97 -10.05
N ASP A 235 -4.82 -30.28 -10.37
CA ASP A 235 -3.85 -30.71 -11.37
C ASP A 235 -4.26 -30.66 -12.85
N GLU A 236 -5.23 -29.83 -13.26
CA GLU A 236 -5.23 -29.38 -14.65
C GLU A 236 -4.25 -28.20 -14.83
N VAL A 237 -2.99 -28.55 -15.04
CA VAL A 237 -1.99 -27.61 -15.56
C VAL A 237 -2.28 -27.40 -17.04
N MET A 238 -2.83 -26.24 -17.40
CA MET A 238 -2.90 -25.82 -18.80
C MET A 238 -1.51 -25.37 -19.24
N TYR A 239 -0.74 -26.28 -19.84
CA TYR A 239 0.56 -25.95 -20.43
C TYR A 239 0.33 -25.27 -21.79
N CYS A 240 0.31 -23.93 -21.80
CA CYS A 240 0.32 -23.16 -23.04
C CYS A 240 1.77 -22.84 -23.43
N ASP A 241 2.34 -23.66 -24.33
CA ASP A 241 3.41 -23.17 -25.18
C ASP A 241 2.82 -22.12 -26.15
N LEU A 242 3.53 -21.02 -26.40
CA LEU A 242 3.10 -19.81 -27.14
C LEU A 242 2.73 -20.06 -28.62
N ARG A 243 2.52 -21.32 -29.02
CA ARG A 243 2.17 -21.74 -30.39
C ARG A 243 0.93 -22.61 -30.51
N CYS A 244 0.21 -22.96 -29.44
CA CYS A 244 -0.96 -23.85 -29.54
C CYS A 244 -2.29 -23.19 -29.12
N VAL A 245 -3.29 -23.32 -30.01
CA VAL A 245 -4.70 -23.01 -29.75
C VAL A 245 -5.31 -24.14 -28.94
N CYS A 246 -5.82 -23.83 -27.74
CA CYS A 246 -6.51 -24.81 -26.89
C CYS A 246 -7.92 -25.10 -27.45
N LYS A 247 -8.24 -26.37 -27.68
CA LYS A 247 -9.62 -26.85 -27.82
C LYS A 247 -9.97 -27.69 -26.60
N VAL A 248 -11.10 -27.37 -25.98
CA VAL A 248 -11.70 -28.17 -24.92
C VAL A 248 -12.64 -29.18 -25.59
N SER A 249 -12.48 -30.48 -25.31
CA SER A 249 -13.44 -31.51 -25.70
C SER A 249 -14.18 -32.02 -24.48
N SER A 250 -15.52 -32.10 -24.61
CA SER A 250 -16.47 -32.67 -23.66
C SER A 250 -16.36 -34.19 -23.54
#